data_AF-A0A9J6F6P2-F1
#
_entry.id   AF-A0A9J6F6P2-F1
#
_cell.length_a   1.000
_cell.length_b   1.000
_cell.length_c   1.000
_cell.angle_alpha   90.00
_cell.angle_beta   90.00
_cell.angle_gamma   90.00
#
_symmetry.space_group_name_H-M   'P 1'
#
loop_
_entity.id
_entity.type
_entity.pdbx_description
1 polymer ?
#
loop_
_entity_poly.entity_id
_entity_poly.type
_entity_poly.pdbx_seq_one_letter_code
_entity_poly.pdbx_strand_id
1 'polypeptide(L)' 'MAASSSCGSATAGDQRTSWTDNEVHTLIRVWENHLRDLRRTARKRKVYIAITAKVEFYGITKTVKAVKGKIENVENTYS' A
#
# COMPACT_ATOMS: atom_id res chain seq x y z
N MET A 1 34.58 -17.13 -0.33
CA MET A 1 33.70 -16.99 0.86
C MET A 1 34.03 -15.65 1.52
N ALA A 2 33.07 -14.72 1.53
CA ALA A 2 32.81 -13.73 2.59
C ALA A 2 31.97 -12.59 1.98
N ALA A 3 30.90 -12.25 2.70
CA ALA A 3 29.77 -11.47 2.24
C ALA A 3 30.11 -9.99 2.02
N SER A 4 29.68 -9.45 0.88
CA SER A 4 29.42 -8.02 0.75
C SER A 4 28.01 -7.75 1.24
N SER A 5 27.88 -7.55 2.55
CA SER A 5 26.71 -6.94 3.17
C SER A 5 26.60 -5.50 2.66
N SER A 6 25.80 -5.29 1.61
CA SER A 6 25.41 -3.93 1.21
C SER A 6 24.37 -3.43 2.20
N CYS A 7 24.84 -2.59 3.11
CA CYS A 7 24.01 -1.76 3.97
C CYS A 7 23.03 -0.98 3.09
N GLY A 8 21.75 -1.35 3.14
CA GLY A 8 20.66 -0.61 2.54
C GLY A 8 20.53 0.73 3.25
N SER A 9 21.23 1.74 2.75
CA SER A 9 21.11 3.13 3.17
C SER A 9 19.69 3.61 2.90
N ALA A 10 18.82 3.57 3.91
CA ALA A 10 17.53 4.23 3.89
C ALA A 10 17.76 5.74 4.02
N THR A 11 18.06 6.40 2.90
CA THR A 11 18.07 7.85 2.81
C THR A 11 16.64 8.36 2.88
N ALA A 12 16.35 9.05 3.99
CA ALA A 12 15.18 9.89 4.17
C ALA A 12 15.27 11.09 3.21
N GLY A 13 14.93 10.87 1.94
CA GLY A 13 14.79 11.90 0.92
C GLY A 13 13.37 11.90 0.41
N ASP A 14 12.67 13.02 0.62
CA ASP A 14 11.49 13.47 -0.13
C ASP A 14 10.67 12.35 -0.79
N GLN A 15 9.88 11.62 0.02
CA GLN A 15 9.09 10.48 -0.44
C GLN A 15 7.90 10.97 -1.28
N ARG A 16 8.15 11.33 -2.54
CA ARG A 16 7.12 11.40 -3.57
C ARG A 16 6.63 9.98 -3.89
N THR A 17 5.91 9.37 -2.96
CA THR A 17 5.15 8.12 -3.12
C THR A 17 5.85 7.06 -3.97
N SER A 18 7.12 6.78 -3.69
CA SER A 18 7.84 5.66 -4.30
C SER A 18 7.28 4.37 -3.72
N TRP A 19 6.15 3.92 -4.26
CA TRP A 19 5.61 2.59 -4.01
C TRP A 19 6.48 1.60 -4.79
N THR A 20 7.18 0.73 -4.07
CA THR A 20 7.87 -0.41 -4.69
C THR A 20 6.88 -1.45 -5.18
N ASP A 21 7.25 -2.27 -6.16
CA ASP A 21 6.38 -3.33 -6.71
C ASP A 21 5.89 -4.29 -5.62
N ASN A 22 6.73 -4.59 -4.64
CA ASN A 22 6.35 -5.43 -3.49
C ASN A 22 5.30 -4.75 -2.58
N GLU A 23 5.44 -3.44 -2.32
CA GLU A 23 4.44 -2.68 -1.57
C GLU A 23 3.12 -2.60 -2.34
N VAL A 24 3.17 -2.37 -3.65
CA VAL A 24 1.99 -2.35 -4.52
C VAL A 24 1.31 -3.70 -4.54
N HIS A 25 2.05 -4.80 -4.72
CA HIS A 25 1.51 -6.16 -4.67
C HIS A 25 0.85 -6.48 -3.33
N THR A 26 1.48 -6.06 -2.22
CA THR A 26 0.91 -6.24 -0.88
C THR A 26 -0.37 -5.43 -0.72
N LEU A 27 -0.37 -4.17 -1.16
CA LEU A 27 -1.57 -3.32 -1.16
C LEU A 27 -2.70 -3.94 -1.98
N ILE A 28 -2.42 -4.41 -3.20
CA ILE A 28 -3.40 -5.02 -4.09
C ILE A 28 -4.01 -6.25 -3.43
N ARG A 29 -3.19 -7.18 -2.90
CA ARG A 29 -3.70 -8.38 -2.21
C ARG A 29 -4.63 -8.04 -1.04
N VAL A 30 -4.25 -7.06 -0.22
CA VAL A 30 -5.09 -6.60 0.90
C VAL A 30 -6.37 -5.95 0.37
N TRP A 31 -6.26 -5.10 -0.65
CA TRP A 31 -7.40 -4.42 -1.26
C TRP A 31 -8.38 -5.40 -1.91
N GLU A 32 -7.92 -6.42 -2.62
CA GLU A 32 -8.73 -7.48 -3.22
C GLU A 32 -9.58 -8.22 -2.19
N ASN A 33 -9.01 -8.47 -1.01
CA ASN A 33 -9.75 -9.10 0.08
C ASN A 33 -10.89 -8.19 0.60
N HIS A 34 -10.68 -6.87 0.54
CA HIS A 34 -11.63 -5.84 0.97
C HIS A 34 -12.49 -5.25 -0.16
N LEU A 35 -12.29 -5.70 -1.40
CA LEU A 35 -12.97 -5.20 -2.61
C LEU A 35 -14.47 -5.50 -2.54
N ARG A 36 -14.84 -6.65 -1.96
CA ARG A 36 -16.23 -7.04 -1.72
C ARG A 36 -16.92 -6.08 -0.74
N ASP A 37 -16.23 -5.71 0.33
CA ASP A 37 -16.73 -4.75 1.32
C ASP A 37 -16.83 -3.35 0.72
N LEU A 38 -15.84 -2.93 -0.08
CA LEU A 38 -15.85 -1.68 -0.82
C LEU A 38 -17.05 -1.59 -1.78
N ARG A 39 -17.44 -2.69 -2.44
CA ARG A 39 -18.62 -2.73 -3.32
C ARG A 39 -19.94 -2.76 -2.56
N ARG A 40 -19.99 -3.41 -1.39
CA ARG A 40 -21.23 -3.57 -0.61
C ARG A 40 -21.54 -2.39 0.31
N THR A 41 -20.52 -1.63 0.75
CA THR A 41 -20.67 -0.59 1.76
C THR A 41 -20.47 0.82 1.17
N ALA A 42 -21.46 1.69 1.36
CA ALA A 42 -21.35 3.12 1.02
C ALA A 42 -20.30 3.86 1.89
N ARG A 43 -20.00 3.35 3.09
CA ARG A 43 -19.02 3.90 4.04
C ARG A 43 -17.61 3.35 3.82
N LYS A 44 -17.08 3.50 2.61
CA LYS A 44 -15.74 3.01 2.19
C LYS A 44 -14.59 3.53 3.07
N ARG A 45 -14.78 4.66 3.77
CA ARG A 45 -13.78 5.25 4.69
C ARG A 45 -13.23 4.26 5.72
N LYS A 46 -14.09 3.45 6.35
CA LYS A 46 -13.64 2.44 7.34
C LYS A 46 -12.79 1.35 6.70
N VAL A 47 -13.13 0.98 5.46
CA VAL A 47 -12.39 -0.04 4.71
C VAL A 47 -11.00 0.46 4.34
N TYR A 48 -10.86 1.72 3.90
CA TYR A 48 -9.54 2.31 3.64
C TYR A 48 -8.65 2.39 4.89
N ILE A 49 -9.23 2.69 6.07
CA ILE A 49 -8.49 2.68 7.34
C ILE A 49 -8.01 1.26 7.67
N ALA A 50 -8.87 0.25 7.51
CA ALA A 50 -8.51 -1.15 7.73
C ALA A 50 -7.41 -1.62 6.77
N ILE A 51 -7.50 -1.28 5.48
CA ILE A 51 -6.47 -1.57 4.48
C ILE A 51 -5.15 -0.92 4.89
N THR A 52 -5.18 0.34 5.32
CA THR A 52 -3.99 1.09 5.76
C THR A 52 -3.31 0.41 6.95
N ALA A 53 -4.09 0.07 7.98
CA ALA A 53 -3.56 -0.65 9.15
C ALA A 53 -2.98 -2.02 8.76
N LYS A 54 -3.58 -2.69 7.77
CA LYS A 54 -3.11 -3.99 7.30
C LYS A 54 -1.80 -3.89 6.52
N VAL A 55 -1.64 -2.90 5.64
CA VAL A 55 -0.37 -2.69 4.92
C VAL A 55 0.73 -2.21 5.87
N GLU A 56 0.39 -1.41 6.89
CA GLU A 56 1.33 -0.99 7.94
C GLU A 56 1.88 -2.19 8.73
N PHE A 57 1.04 -3.19 9.01
CA PHE A 57 1.48 -4.46 9.60
C PHE A 57 2.51 -5.21 8.74
N TYR A 58 2.49 -5.04 7.41
CA TYR A 58 3.49 -5.60 6.50
C TYR A 58 4.75 -4.72 6.36
N GLY A 59 4.88 -3.65 7.15
CA GLY A 59 6.01 -2.73 7.12
C GLY A 59 5.82 -1.54 6.17
N ILE A 60 4.61 -1.32 5.65
CA ILE A 60 4.30 -0.25 4.69
C ILE A 60 3.73 0.95 5.44
N THR A 61 4.61 1.83 5.94
CA THR A 61 4.21 3.03 6.68
C THR A 61 3.70 4.12 5.72
N LYS A 62 2.45 3.99 5.24
CA LYS A 62 1.81 4.96 4.32
C LYS A 62 0.53 5.52 4.94
N THR A 63 0.29 6.81 4.71
CA THR A 63 -0.93 7.47 5.17
C THR A 63 -2.16 6.95 4.41
N VAL A 64 -3.31 6.92 5.08
CA VAL A 64 -4.62 6.57 4.47
C VAL A 64 -4.88 7.34 3.17
N LYS A 65 -4.46 8.61 3.07
CA LYS A 65 -4.59 9.42 1.86
C LYS A 65 -3.75 8.89 0.69
N ALA A 66 -2.52 8.46 0.95
CA ALA A 66 -1.64 7.87 -0.05
C ALA A 66 -2.16 6.49 -0.49
N VAL A 67 -2.61 5.67 0.46
CA VAL A 67 -3.25 4.36 0.20
C VAL A 67 -4.49 4.54 -0.67
N LYS A 68 -5.38 5.47 -0.31
CA LYS A 68 -6.59 5.76 -1.07
C LYS A 68 -6.26 6.21 -2.50
N GLY A 69 -5.37 7.19 -2.67
CA GLY A 69 -4.98 7.66 -4.01
C GLY A 69 -4.32 6.56 -4.84
N LYS A 70 -3.54 5.67 -4.23
CA LYS A 70 -2.94 4.53 -4.92
C LYS A 70 -4.00 3.51 -5.33
N ILE A 71 -4.96 3.20 -4.46
CA ILE A 71 -6.09 2.32 -4.79
C ILE A 71 -6.92 2.92 -5.93
N GLU A 72 -7.23 4.21 -5.90
CA GLU A 72 -7.97 4.90 -6.98
C GLU A 72 -7.21 4.84 -8.30
N ASN A 73 -5.87 5.00 -8.26
CA ASN A 73 -5.03 4.83 -9.44
C ASN A 73 -5.05 3.40 -9.97
N VAL A 74 -4.90 2.41 -9.09
CA VAL A 74 -4.94 0.98 -9.46
C VAL A 74 -6.31 0.63 -10.04
N GLU A 75 -7.39 1.03 -9.39
CA GLU A 75 -8.76 0.85 -9.88
C GLU A 75 -8.89 1.43 -11.30
N ASN A 76 -8.45 2.67 -11.55
CA ASN A 76 -8.51 3.30 -12.87
C ASN A 76 -7.57 2.70 -13.93
N THR A 77 -6.44 2.10 -13.52
CA THR A 77 -5.46 1.51 -14.45
C THR A 77 -5.87 0.11 -14.89
N TYR A 78 -6.58 -0.62 -14.03
CA TYR A 78 -7.02 -2.00 -14.26
C TYR A 78 -8.54 -2.13 -14.48
N SER A 79 -9.26 -1.01 -14.62
CA SER A 79 -10.71 -0.99 -14.89
C SER A 79 -11.05 -1.24 -16.36
#